data_AF-A0A4C1W4H6-F1
#
_entry.id   AF-A0A4C1W4H6-F1
#
_cell.length_a   1.000
_cell.length_b   1.000
_cell.length_c   1.000
_cell.angle_alpha   90.00
_cell.angle_beta   90.00
_cell.angle_gamma   90.00
#
_symmetry.space_group_name_H-M   'P 1'
#
loop_
_entity.id
_entity.type
_entity.pdbx_description
1 polymer ?
#
loop_
_entity_poly.entity_id
_entity_poly.type
_entity_poly.pdbx_seq_one_letter_code
_entity_poly.pdbx_strand_id
1 'polypeptide(L)'
;MSAESSNLSNIEHRAVIKYFVKKGKTPKEIFEDMVSVLQESAPSYTMVKKWARLFQQGRESCEDDPRPGRPVTVVTEDSEGVLLIDYLPKGTTMNGQYYANLLAQARESVVQKRRGKLSRGVLF
;
A
#
# COMPACT_ATOMS: atom_id res chain seq x y z
N MET A 1 19.33 14.38 -36.08
CA MET A 1 18.95 13.07 -35.51
C MET A 1 18.55 13.33 -34.07
N SER A 2 17.26 13.57 -33.82
CA SER A 2 16.77 13.78 -32.46
C SER A 2 16.58 12.41 -31.84
N ALA A 3 17.42 12.06 -30.87
CA ALA A 3 17.27 10.81 -30.13
C ALA A 3 15.88 10.82 -29.50
N GLU A 4 15.10 9.77 -29.77
CA GLU A 4 13.85 9.49 -29.06
C GLU A 4 14.20 9.35 -27.58
N SER A 5 13.91 10.39 -26.77
CA SER A 5 13.99 10.33 -25.31
C SER A 5 12.98 9.30 -24.82
N SER A 6 13.42 8.05 -24.80
CA SER A 6 12.70 6.92 -24.25
C SER A 6 12.68 7.13 -22.74
N ASN A 7 11.54 7.58 -22.22
CA ASN A 7 11.32 7.78 -20.79
C ASN A 7 11.57 6.45 -20.05
N LEU A 8 12.62 6.40 -19.23
CA LEU A 8 12.88 5.26 -18.36
C LEU A 8 11.72 5.08 -17.36
N SER A 9 11.32 3.83 -17.16
CA SER A 9 10.42 3.44 -16.09
C SER A 9 11.08 3.61 -14.72
N ASN A 10 10.25 3.65 -13.67
CA ASN A 10 10.74 3.76 -12.29
C ASN A 10 11.67 2.60 -11.89
N ILE A 11 11.47 1.40 -12.44
CA ILE A 11 12.32 0.25 -12.14
C ILE A 11 13.70 0.40 -12.79
N GLU A 12 13.77 0.94 -14.00
CA GLU A 12 15.02 1.22 -14.70
C GLU A 12 15.83 2.32 -13.99
N HIS A 13 15.18 3.39 -13.54
CA HIS A 13 15.82 4.40 -12.70
C HIS A 13 16.47 3.79 -11.45
N ARG A 14 15.78 2.87 -10.78
CA ARG A 14 16.31 2.18 -9.59
C ARG A 14 17.51 1.28 -9.93
N ALA A 15 17.47 0.61 -11.08
CA ALA A 15 18.60 -0.21 -11.54
C ALA A 15 19.86 0.64 -11.77
N VAL A 16 19.73 1.82 -12.38
CA VAL A 16 20.84 2.78 -12.57
C VAL A 16 21.39 3.26 -11.22
N ILE A 17 20.51 3.63 -10.28
CA ILE A 17 20.91 4.02 -8.93
C ILE A 17 21.68 2.88 -8.25
N LYS A 18 21.18 1.63 -8.33
CA LYS A 18 21.84 0.45 -7.76
C LYS A 18 23.25 0.25 -8.34
N TYR A 19 23.38 0.39 -9.65
CA TYR A 19 24.67 0.29 -10.33
C TYR A 19 25.68 1.33 -9.81
N PHE A 20 25.27 2.59 -9.68
CA PHE A 20 26.17 3.63 -9.20
C PHE A 20 26.49 3.54 -7.70
N VAL A 21 25.57 3.04 -6.87
CA VAL A 21 25.87 2.72 -5.48
C VAL A 21 26.96 1.64 -5.40
N LYS A 22 26.90 0.60 -6.25
CA LYS A 22 27.96 -0.42 -6.33
C LYS A 22 29.30 0.15 -6.79
N LYS A 23 29.29 1.21 -7.61
CA LYS A 23 30.49 1.98 -7.97
C LYS A 23 31.00 2.90 -6.85
N GLY A 24 30.30 3.02 -5.73
CA GLY A 24 30.68 3.88 -4.61
C GLY A 24 30.33 5.37 -4.79
N LYS A 25 29.49 5.73 -5.77
CA LYS A 25 29.06 7.12 -5.94
C LYS A 25 28.10 7.55 -4.83
N THR A 26 28.19 8.82 -4.44
CA THR A 26 27.25 9.45 -3.52
C THR A 26 25.90 9.74 -4.19
N PRO A 27 24.79 9.83 -3.44
CA PRO A 27 23.48 10.14 -4.02
C PRO A 27 23.43 11.44 -4.81
N LYS A 28 24.28 12.42 -4.48
CA LYS A 28 24.38 13.70 -5.20
C LYS A 28 24.98 13.51 -6.59
N GLU A 29 26.12 12.83 -6.68
CA GLU A 29 26.78 12.53 -7.94
C GLU A 29 25.88 11.67 -8.85
N ILE A 30 25.13 10.73 -8.26
CA ILE A 30 24.15 9.91 -9.01
C ILE A 30 23.06 10.80 -9.62
N PHE A 31 22.50 11.72 -8.83
CA PHE A 31 21.45 12.61 -9.31
C PHE A 31 21.95 13.54 -10.41
N GLU A 32 23.12 14.15 -10.24
CA GLU A 32 23.72 15.03 -11.25
C GLU A 32 23.98 14.28 -12.57
N ASP A 33 24.49 13.05 -12.49
CA ASP A 33 24.71 12.16 -13.64
C ASP A 33 23.38 11.83 -14.35
N MET A 34 22.35 11.42 -13.60
CA MET A 34 21.03 11.10 -14.17
C MET A 34 20.35 12.33 -14.79
N VAL A 35 20.46 13.51 -14.18
CA VAL A 35 19.93 14.77 -14.75
C VAL A 35 20.68 15.17 -16.01
N SER A 36 22.00 14.97 -16.06
CA SER A 36 22.79 15.31 -17.24
C SER A 36 22.41 14.49 -18.48
N VAL A 37 22.00 13.23 -18.28
CA VAL A 37 21.63 12.30 -19.35
C VAL A 37 20.13 12.36 -19.67
N LEU A 38 19.26 12.35 -18.66
CA LEU A 38 17.82 12.20 -18.82
C LEU A 38 17.05 13.53 -18.81
N GLN A 39 17.69 14.62 -18.36
CA GLN A 39 17.11 15.96 -18.30
C GLN A 39 15.72 15.97 -17.63
N GLU A 40 14.67 16.34 -18.36
CA GLU A 40 13.30 16.42 -17.84
C GLU A 40 12.72 15.07 -17.41
N SER A 41 13.24 13.97 -17.97
CA SER A 41 12.83 12.60 -17.63
C SER A 41 13.55 12.05 -16.39
N ALA A 42 14.47 12.81 -15.80
CA ALA A 42 15.24 12.34 -14.65
C ALA A 42 14.37 12.17 -13.39
N PRO A 43 14.67 11.15 -12.55
CA PRO A 43 13.96 10.99 -11.29
C PRO A 43 14.33 12.13 -10.33
N SER A 44 13.41 12.46 -9.42
CA SER A 44 13.66 13.47 -8.40
C SER A 44 14.82 13.08 -7.49
N TYR A 45 15.53 14.09 -6.98
CA TYR A 45 16.62 13.88 -6.02
C TYR A 45 16.20 13.07 -4.79
N THR A 46 14.96 13.27 -4.31
CA THR A 46 14.41 12.53 -3.17
C THR A 46 14.26 11.03 -3.47
N MET A 47 13.86 10.67 -4.69
CA MET A 47 13.82 9.28 -5.15
C MET A 47 15.21 8.66 -5.19
N VAL A 48 16.18 9.36 -5.80
CA VAL A 48 17.58 8.92 -5.88
C VAL A 48 18.15 8.69 -4.49
N LYS A 49 18.00 9.66 -3.58
CA LYS A 49 18.48 9.58 -2.20
C LYS A 49 17.84 8.42 -1.43
N LYS A 50 16.53 8.21 -1.57
CA LYS A 50 15.82 7.10 -0.92
C LYS A 50 16.38 5.74 -1.39
N TRP A 51 16.45 5.52 -2.69
CA TRP A 51 16.90 4.24 -3.24
C TRP A 51 18.39 3.99 -3.02
N ALA A 52 19.23 5.02 -3.13
CA ALA A 52 20.65 4.90 -2.82
C ALA A 52 20.87 4.44 -1.38
N ARG A 53 20.14 5.02 -0.42
CA ARG A 53 20.18 4.58 0.98
C ARG A 53 19.73 3.13 1.15
N LEU A 54 18.64 2.72 0.51
CA LEU A 54 18.14 1.34 0.60
C LEU A 54 19.16 0.33 0.07
N PHE A 55 19.81 0.63 -1.06
CA PHE A 55 20.85 -0.24 -1.62
C PHE A 55 22.12 -0.27 -0.76
N GLN A 56 22.51 0.86 -0.16
CA GLN A 56 23.60 0.91 0.82
C GLN A 56 23.29 0.08 2.08
N GLN A 57 22.01 -0.04 2.45
CA GLN A 57 21.54 -0.88 3.56
C GLN A 57 21.39 -2.36 3.19
N GLY A 58 21.80 -2.77 1.98
CA GLY A 58 21.81 -4.17 1.55
C GLY A 58 20.55 -4.64 0.83
N ARG A 59 19.61 -3.74 0.48
CA ARG A 59 18.49 -4.11 -0.41
C ARG A 59 19.04 -4.53 -1.78
N GLU A 60 18.52 -5.62 -2.34
CA GLU A 60 18.91 -6.04 -3.69
C GLU A 60 17.80 -5.84 -4.74
N SER A 61 16.53 -5.88 -4.35
CA SER A 61 15.42 -5.74 -5.30
C SER A 61 15.20 -4.29 -5.73
N CYS A 62 14.98 -4.08 -7.03
CA CYS A 62 14.49 -2.81 -7.60
C CYS A 62 12.96 -2.68 -7.55
N GLU A 63 12.26 -3.78 -7.24
CA GLU A 63 10.80 -3.79 -7.14
C GLU A 63 10.34 -3.08 -5.87
N ASP A 64 9.10 -2.56 -5.91
CA ASP A 64 8.41 -2.13 -4.69
C ASP A 64 8.14 -3.34 -3.79
N ASP A 65 8.24 -3.15 -2.48
CA ASP A 65 7.75 -4.15 -1.54
C ASP A 65 6.24 -4.31 -1.72
N PRO A 66 5.68 -5.52 -1.48
CA PRO A 66 4.24 -5.72 -1.53
C PRO A 66 3.56 -4.66 -0.69
N ARG A 67 2.76 -3.80 -1.33
CA ARG A 67 2.02 -2.79 -0.57
C ARG A 67 1.03 -3.55 0.31
N PRO A 68 1.06 -3.39 1.64
CA PRO A 68 -0.03 -3.88 2.46
C PRO A 68 -1.28 -3.15 1.98
N GLY A 69 -2.14 -3.86 1.27
CA GLY A 69 -3.46 -3.35 0.93
C GLY A 69 -4.20 -3.00 2.22
N ARG A 70 -5.08 -2.01 2.17
CA ARG A 70 -5.93 -1.66 3.32
C ARG A 70 -6.66 -2.93 3.78
N PRO A 71 -6.45 -3.42 5.01
CA PRO A 71 -7.35 -4.42 5.57
C PRO A 71 -8.72 -3.75 5.66
N VAL A 72 -9.69 -4.22 4.89
CA VAL A 72 -11.07 -3.75 5.03
C VAL A 72 -11.71 -4.65 6.08
N THR A 73 -11.36 -4.38 7.34
CA THR A 73 -11.98 -4.98 8.51
C THR A 73 -13.24 -4.18 8.85
N VAL A 74 -14.37 -4.87 8.95
CA VAL A 74 -15.58 -4.27 9.54
C VAL A 74 -15.72 -4.83 10.94
N VAL A 75 -15.72 -3.93 11.93
CA VAL A 75 -15.95 -4.27 13.33
C VAL A 75 -17.32 -3.70 13.69
N THR A 76 -18.22 -4.58 14.12
CA THR A 76 -19.51 -4.20 14.71
C THR A 76 -19.43 -4.45 16.20
N GLU A 77 -19.66 -3.42 17.02
CA GLU A 77 -19.57 -3.46 18.47
C GLU A 77 -20.77 -2.75 19.12
N ASP A 78 -21.07 -3.13 20.36
CA ASP A 78 -22.05 -2.46 21.23
C ASP A 78 -21.38 -2.04 22.55
N SER A 79 -22.16 -1.45 23.47
CA SER A 79 -21.69 -1.05 24.80
C SER A 79 -21.15 -2.20 25.66
N GLU A 80 -21.37 -3.46 25.26
CA GLU A 80 -20.85 -4.66 25.91
C GLU A 80 -19.69 -5.31 25.13
N GLY A 81 -19.22 -4.66 24.05
CA GLY A 81 -18.06 -5.06 23.26
C GLY A 81 -18.39 -5.59 21.85
N VAL A 82 -17.44 -6.33 21.27
CA VAL A 82 -17.48 -6.69 19.85
C VAL A 82 -18.51 -7.79 19.54
N LEU A 83 -19.40 -7.50 18.61
CA LEU A 83 -20.45 -8.40 18.12
C LEU A 83 -19.99 -9.22 16.92
N LEU A 84 -19.33 -8.57 15.95
CA LEU A 84 -18.88 -9.20 14.71
C LEU A 84 -17.58 -8.55 14.24
N ILE A 85 -16.60 -9.36 13.86
CA ILE A 85 -15.43 -8.92 13.10
C ILE A 85 -15.49 -9.66 11.78
N ASP A 86 -15.52 -8.92 10.68
CA ASP A 86 -15.49 -9.48 9.35
C ASP A 86 -14.31 -8.93 8.54
N TYR A 87 -13.73 -9.80 7.72
CA TYR A 87 -12.57 -9.51 6.89
C TYR A 87 -12.97 -9.64 5.43
N LEU A 88 -13.03 -8.50 4.74
CA LEU A 88 -13.27 -8.51 3.31
C LEU A 88 -12.10 -9.22 2.59
N PRO A 89 -12.35 -10.22 1.73
CA PRO A 89 -11.31 -10.90 0.99
C PRO A 89 -10.47 -9.94 0.15
N LYS A 90 -9.15 -10.16 0.11
CA LYS A 90 -8.23 -9.31 -0.65
C LYS A 90 -8.61 -9.29 -2.14
N GLY A 91 -8.62 -8.09 -2.72
CA GLY A 91 -8.94 -7.90 -4.15
C GLY A 91 -10.44 -7.86 -4.47
N THR A 92 -11.31 -7.85 -3.46
CA THR A 92 -12.75 -7.70 -3.66
C THR A 92 -13.23 -6.29 -3.29
N THR A 93 -14.26 -5.82 -3.99
CA THR A 93 -14.95 -4.57 -3.67
C THR A 93 -16.13 -4.88 -2.76
N MET A 94 -16.29 -4.11 -1.68
CA MET A 94 -17.48 -4.17 -0.84
C MET A 94 -18.69 -3.73 -1.66
N ASN A 95 -19.45 -4.69 -2.18
CA ASN A 95 -20.66 -4.43 -2.95
C ASN A 95 -21.89 -4.39 -2.02
N GLY A 96 -23.03 -3.91 -2.54
CA GLY A 96 -24.26 -3.79 -1.75
C GLY A 96 -24.75 -5.12 -1.17
N GLN A 97 -24.57 -6.23 -1.89
CA GLN A 97 -24.97 -7.56 -1.40
C GLN A 97 -24.11 -8.00 -0.21
N TYR A 98 -22.81 -7.74 -0.28
CA TYR A 98 -21.88 -8.01 0.81
C TYR A 98 -22.28 -7.25 2.06
N TYR A 99 -22.58 -5.95 1.91
CA TYR A 99 -23.01 -5.12 3.02
C TYR A 99 -24.33 -5.60 3.64
N ALA A 100 -25.31 -5.99 2.81
CA ALA A 100 -26.57 -6.55 3.30
C ALA A 100 -26.37 -7.85 4.10
N ASN A 101 -25.52 -8.75 3.61
CA ASN A 101 -25.20 -10.00 4.29
C ASN A 101 -24.48 -9.74 5.63
N LEU A 102 -23.57 -8.76 5.66
CA LEU A 102 -22.85 -8.36 6.87
C LEU A 102 -23.81 -7.84 7.95
N LEU A 103 -24.78 -7.00 7.58
CA LEU A 103 -25.81 -6.51 8.49
C LEU A 103 -26.71 -7.65 9.03
N ALA A 104 -27.03 -8.63 8.18
CA ALA A 104 -27.79 -9.80 8.62
C ALA A 104 -27.02 -10.61 9.68
N GLN A 105 -25.72 -10.87 9.44
CA GLN A 105 -24.86 -11.56 10.39
C GLN A 105 -24.65 -10.76 11.69
N ALA A 106 -24.55 -9.44 11.60
CA ALA A 106 -24.47 -8.58 12.78
C ALA A 106 -25.74 -8.70 13.64
N ARG A 107 -26.92 -8.69 13.00
CA ARG A 107 -28.20 -8.90 13.69
C ARG A 107 -28.28 -10.26 14.37
N GLU A 108 -27.87 -11.33 13.70
CA GLU A 108 -27.81 -12.66 14.29
C GLU A 108 -26.84 -12.73 15.47
N SER A 109 -25.69 -12.06 15.36
CA SER A 109 -24.70 -11.98 16.44
C SER A 109 -25.28 -11.28 17.68
N VAL A 110 -26.09 -10.25 17.50
CA VAL A 110 -26.84 -9.61 18.61
C VAL A 110 -27.84 -10.57 19.23
N VAL A 111 -28.64 -11.30 18.43
CA VAL A 111 -29.60 -12.29 18.95
C VAL A 111 -28.89 -13.34 19.81
N GLN A 112 -27.73 -13.84 19.36
CA GLN A 112 -27.00 -14.90 20.04
C GLN A 112 -26.23 -14.41 21.27
N LYS A 113 -25.46 -13.32 21.13
CA LYS A 113 -24.56 -12.82 22.18
C LYS A 113 -25.25 -11.91 23.20
N ARG A 114 -26.40 -11.33 22.85
CA ARG A 114 -27.14 -10.35 23.66
C ARG A 114 -28.63 -10.73 23.75
N ARG A 115 -28.90 -11.97 24.16
CA ARG A 115 -30.25 -12.53 24.25
C ARG A 115 -31.21 -11.59 24.98
N GLY A 116 -32.37 -11.33 24.37
CA GLY A 116 -33.43 -10.52 24.97
C GLY A 116 -33.35 -9.02 24.69
N LYS A 117 -32.23 -8.46 24.21
CA LYS A 117 -32.13 -7.01 23.92
C LYS A 117 -33.00 -6.58 22.74
N LEU A 118 -32.96 -7.35 21.65
CA LEU A 118 -33.78 -7.11 20.45
C LEU A 118 -35.28 -7.23 20.75
N SER A 119 -35.70 -8.25 21.52
CA SER A 119 -37.10 -8.45 21.88
C SER A 119 -37.63 -7.39 22.86
N ARG A 120 -36.73 -6.73 23.60
CA ARG A 120 -37.05 -5.65 24.55
C ARG A 120 -37.01 -4.26 23.90
N GLY A 121 -36.80 -4.17 22.58
CA GLY A 121 -36.73 -2.90 21.86
C GLY A 121 -35.53 -2.02 22.25
N VAL A 122 -34.49 -2.61 22.85
CA VAL A 122 -33.27 -1.87 23.21
C VAL A 122 -32.50 -1.59 21.93
N LEU A 123 -32.41 -0.32 21.56
CA LEU A 123 -31.60 0.15 20.44
C LEU A 123 -30.13 0.23 20.85
N PHE A 124 -29.25 -0.17 19.94
CA PHE A 124 -27.79 -0.22 20.10
C PHE A 124 -27.15 1.01 19.47
#